data_AF-A0A7C1DRX9-F1
#
_entry.id   AF-A0A7C1DRX9-F1
#
_cell.length_a   1.000
_cell.length_b   1.000
_cell.length_c   1.000
_cell.angle_alpha   90.00
_cell.angle_beta   90.00
_cell.angle_gamma   90.00
#
_symmetry.space_group_name_H-M   'P 1'
#
loop_
_entity.id
_entity.type
_entity.pdbx_description
1 polymer ?
#
loop_
_entity_poly.entity_id
_entity_poly.type
_entity_poly.pdbx_seq_one_letter_code
_entity_poly.pdbx_strand_id
1 'polypeptide(L)'
;MPRCPGKPPMSALIALMVTIQLPTSTIINLLWYIYIIMEPVERSICLKKPFKRDKTYLLFNNGLFFFRFANTSFGSKWCGLWDRDTKLVEYFAFKVGDDWLSHDNQTAFRYNGISAQHVYHTGLGEVTEKLAMDDGGMVLNLLLPKRADVSLKLAVNLRKRDENHHDRPYEVTTRAGDLQIKNDLAHLHVAYSGSFSKNPLMECHFPGRYAREAGYDWQEDEQTCMVPGTFKAKVKTFQLRLGPARLPTSNRSWSEVVKDQRKLVRSYATNLNIPPELAWKVTCSTLAHAVTDQGFMVGFPYFNEFWTRDFLWMVPSLLHMGMETYVKAELETISRAVTKTGDVPMIIGAKPTCSDSDPLFILAGDTFTRFTGKPPEGFRDAVARLTGKGLSNMRGGLVAHDPMYTWMDTVPREFAIEVQVLWSRAFEMASDLLDNPKLSDEADRLQVRIEDDYWNGDFYLDSLKGAYAFTCNSLLPLLYYSHSSSKVNKGIKLLKSELLTDFGVKAVSRKESHTPETYHEKVWGLTTYWGLKLLASAEPGNAKKVLDAYLKHMDSRNLYGMPETFTADGTPLGASHQLWSVAFIPLLWDAINGLDVGNTITMPFVQKDYRVGRWTLKMERR
;
A
#
# COMPACT_ATOMS: atom_id res chain seq x y z
N MET A 1 24.09 3.04 -27.54
CA MET A 1 22.84 3.61 -27.01
C MET A 1 23.11 5.02 -26.49
N PRO A 2 22.48 6.08 -27.01
CA PRO A 2 22.24 7.28 -26.22
C PRO A 2 20.99 7.08 -25.35
N ARG A 3 21.03 7.65 -24.14
CA ARG A 3 19.99 7.58 -23.10
C ARG A 3 18.65 8.14 -23.61
N CYS A 4 17.53 7.54 -23.21
CA CYS A 4 16.22 8.22 -23.25
C CYS A 4 16.34 9.60 -22.57
N PRO A 5 15.64 10.64 -23.05
CA PRO A 5 15.78 11.98 -22.52
C PRO A 5 15.19 12.01 -21.11
N GLY A 6 16.08 12.01 -20.12
CA GLY A 6 15.73 12.53 -18.81
C GLY A 6 15.22 13.96 -18.97
N LYS A 7 14.40 14.40 -18.01
CA LYS A 7 14.00 15.80 -17.82
C LYS A 7 15.13 16.73 -18.28
N PRO A 8 14.85 17.81 -19.04
CA PRO A 8 15.90 18.72 -19.46
C PRO A 8 16.72 19.08 -18.20
N PRO A 9 18.04 18.83 -18.21
CA PRO A 9 18.85 19.13 -17.04
C PRO A 9 18.63 20.60 -16.69
N MET A 10 18.75 20.98 -15.43
CA MET A 10 18.55 22.36 -14.98
C MET A 10 19.32 23.37 -15.87
N SER A 11 20.45 22.92 -16.45
CA SER A 11 21.22 23.63 -17.47
C SER A 11 20.48 23.96 -18.78
N ALA A 12 19.55 23.13 -19.26
CA ALA A 12 18.75 23.39 -20.46
C ALA A 12 17.60 24.39 -20.20
N LEU A 13 17.01 24.39 -18.99
CA LEU A 13 16.05 25.41 -18.56
C LEU A 13 16.74 26.76 -18.33
N ILE A 14 17.95 26.74 -17.74
CA ILE A 14 18.83 27.90 -17.62
C ILE A 14 19.22 28.42 -19.02
N ALA A 15 19.57 27.54 -19.97
CA ALA A 15 19.89 27.93 -21.34
C ALA A 15 18.69 28.60 -22.03
N LEU A 16 17.48 28.04 -21.91
CA LEU A 16 16.27 28.65 -22.46
C LEU A 16 16.01 30.03 -21.84
N MET A 17 16.10 30.17 -20.51
CA MET A 17 15.90 31.44 -19.78
C MET A 17 16.95 32.51 -20.09
N VAL A 18 18.20 32.11 -20.32
CA VAL A 18 19.29 33.00 -20.77
C VAL A 18 19.05 33.45 -22.22
N THR A 19 18.45 32.60 -23.06
CA THR A 19 18.12 32.93 -24.45
C THR A 19 17.02 34.00 -24.55
N ILE A 20 16.14 34.12 -23.54
CA ILE A 20 15.06 35.13 -23.46
C ILE A 20 15.50 36.45 -22.79
N GLN A 21 16.81 36.64 -22.53
CA GLN A 21 17.39 37.84 -21.91
C GLN A 21 16.71 38.30 -20.60
N LEU A 22 16.20 37.35 -19.80
CA LEU A 22 15.69 37.71 -18.47
C LEU A 22 16.84 38.17 -17.56
N PRO A 23 16.65 39.20 -16.73
CA PRO A 23 17.68 39.63 -15.77
C PRO A 23 18.09 38.47 -14.86
N THR A 24 19.38 38.33 -14.54
CA THR A 24 19.92 37.24 -13.71
C THR A 24 19.19 37.11 -12.36
N SER A 25 18.77 38.21 -11.75
CA SER A 25 17.95 38.22 -10.53
C SER A 25 16.56 37.64 -10.73
N THR A 26 15.96 37.83 -11.90
CA THR A 26 14.66 37.28 -12.29
C THR A 26 14.77 35.79 -12.59
N ILE A 27 15.86 35.35 -13.25
CA ILE A 27 16.17 33.93 -13.47
C ILE A 27 16.40 33.22 -12.13
N ILE A 28 17.19 33.80 -11.22
CA ILE A 28 17.43 33.24 -9.90
C ILE A 28 16.13 33.15 -9.12
N ASN A 29 15.30 34.21 -9.10
CA ASN A 29 14.01 34.18 -8.41
C ASN A 29 13.05 33.18 -9.03
N LEU A 30 12.96 33.05 -10.36
CA LEU A 30 12.14 32.03 -11.03
C LEU A 30 12.65 30.62 -10.74
N LEU A 31 13.96 30.39 -10.76
CA LEU A 31 14.55 29.09 -10.41
C LEU A 31 14.31 28.78 -8.93
N TRP A 32 14.40 29.76 -8.03
CA TRP A 32 14.07 29.59 -6.61
C TRP A 32 12.57 29.32 -6.42
N TYR A 33 11.71 30.00 -7.17
CA TYR A 33 10.26 29.83 -7.13
C TYR A 33 9.84 28.47 -7.70
N ILE A 34 10.43 28.05 -8.82
CA ILE A 34 10.25 26.72 -9.41
C ILE A 34 10.79 25.64 -8.47
N TYR A 35 11.97 25.85 -7.89
CA TYR A 35 12.57 24.93 -6.91
C TYR A 35 11.69 24.77 -5.67
N ILE A 36 11.15 25.86 -5.12
CA ILE A 36 10.20 25.83 -3.98
C ILE A 36 8.88 25.16 -4.35
N ILE A 37 8.34 25.42 -5.55
CA ILE A 37 7.08 24.83 -6.00
C ILE A 37 7.23 23.34 -6.31
N MET A 38 8.42 22.88 -6.65
CA MET A 38 8.69 21.48 -6.99
C MET A 38 9.15 20.62 -5.80
N GLU A 39 9.53 21.21 -4.66
CA GLU A 39 9.82 20.42 -3.47
C GLU A 39 8.53 19.88 -2.82
N PRO A 40 8.49 18.60 -2.43
CA PRO A 40 7.41 18.04 -1.65
C PRO A 40 7.14 18.88 -0.40
N VAL A 41 5.92 19.40 -0.27
CA VAL A 41 5.54 20.22 0.86
C VAL A 41 5.03 19.31 1.97
N GLU A 42 5.86 19.14 3.00
CA GLU A 42 5.42 18.59 4.28
C GLU A 42 4.40 19.54 4.91
N ARG A 43 3.12 19.23 4.75
CA ARG A 43 2.06 19.84 5.55
C ARG A 43 1.74 18.95 6.73
N SER A 44 1.57 19.56 7.89
CA SER A 44 0.96 18.85 9.01
C SER A 44 -0.55 19.03 8.95
N ILE A 45 -1.29 17.94 8.94
CA ILE A 45 -2.71 17.96 9.31
C ILE A 45 -2.77 18.46 10.74
N CYS A 46 -3.44 19.60 10.95
CA CYS A 46 -3.64 20.20 12.26
C CYS A 46 -5.12 20.16 12.59
N LEU A 47 -5.52 19.31 13.53
CA LEU A 47 -6.88 19.26 14.03
C LEU A 47 -6.96 20.06 15.33
N LYS A 48 -8.01 20.89 15.46
CA LYS A 48 -8.37 21.59 16.70
C LYS A 48 -9.73 21.09 17.16
N LYS A 49 -10.04 21.21 18.46
CA LYS A 49 -11.34 20.83 19.00
C LYS A 49 -12.51 21.53 18.26
N PRO A 50 -13.65 20.85 18.07
CA PRO A 50 -13.95 19.47 18.48
C PRO A 50 -13.26 18.43 17.58
N PHE A 51 -12.59 17.44 18.17
CA PHE A 51 -12.05 16.31 17.40
C PHE A 51 -13.19 15.37 17.06
N LYS A 52 -13.46 15.16 15.77
CA LYS A 52 -14.28 14.02 15.37
C LYS A 52 -13.56 12.74 15.82
N ARG A 53 -14.29 11.82 16.45
CA ARG A 53 -13.74 10.55 16.98
C ARG A 53 -13.41 9.53 15.87
N ASP A 54 -13.40 9.94 14.61
CA ASP A 54 -13.47 9.08 13.41
C ASP A 54 -12.14 8.98 12.63
N LYS A 55 -11.05 9.56 13.13
CA LYS A 55 -9.74 9.49 12.46
C LYS A 55 -8.72 8.73 13.27
N THR A 56 -8.08 7.77 12.64
CA THR A 56 -6.84 7.14 13.10
C THR A 56 -5.62 7.71 12.38
N TYR A 57 -4.45 7.45 12.92
CA TYR A 57 -3.18 7.70 12.25
C TYR A 57 -2.25 6.51 12.43
N LEU A 58 -1.33 6.36 11.48
CA LEU A 58 -0.32 5.32 11.45
C LEU A 58 1.06 5.98 11.52
N LEU A 59 1.93 5.48 12.40
CA LEU A 59 3.36 5.72 12.31
C LEU A 59 4.03 4.37 12.07
N PHE A 60 5.00 4.33 11.18
CA PHE A 60 5.62 3.07 10.78
C PHE A 60 7.11 3.25 10.54
N ASN A 61 7.86 2.19 10.80
CA ASN A 61 9.19 2.02 10.24
C ASN A 61 9.58 0.52 10.24
N ASN A 62 10.01 0.00 9.09
CA ASN A 62 10.63 -1.31 8.93
C ASN A 62 9.88 -2.49 9.59
N GLY A 63 8.57 -2.62 9.33
CA GLY A 63 7.72 -3.68 9.87
C GLY A 63 7.10 -3.37 11.22
N LEU A 64 7.61 -2.37 11.95
CA LEU A 64 7.04 -1.90 13.19
C LEU A 64 6.05 -0.77 12.92
N PHE A 65 4.82 -0.87 13.45
CA PHE A 65 3.84 0.21 13.36
C PHE A 65 3.16 0.53 14.69
N PHE A 66 2.81 1.81 14.82
CA PHE A 66 1.95 2.34 15.85
C PHE A 66 0.66 2.87 15.24
N PHE A 67 -0.47 2.36 15.70
CA PHE A 67 -1.81 2.74 15.22
C PHE A 67 -2.64 3.29 16.39
N ARG A 68 -3.24 4.47 16.23
CA ARG A 68 -4.03 5.12 17.30
C ARG A 68 -5.06 6.08 16.72
N PHE A 69 -6.12 6.36 17.47
CA PHE A 69 -7.02 7.47 17.16
C PHE A 69 -6.33 8.82 17.38
N ALA A 70 -6.59 9.79 16.50
CA ALA A 70 -6.08 11.16 16.60
C ALA A 70 -6.54 11.88 17.88
N ASN A 71 -7.65 11.40 18.48
CA ASN A 71 -8.19 11.89 19.74
C ASN A 71 -7.53 11.28 21.00
N THR A 72 -6.39 10.57 20.85
CA THR A 72 -5.61 9.90 21.92
C THR A 72 -6.17 8.56 22.41
N SER A 73 -7.32 8.11 21.91
CA SER A 73 -7.95 6.86 22.36
C SER A 73 -7.29 5.63 21.73
N PHE A 74 -7.26 4.53 22.49
CA PHE A 74 -6.97 3.17 22.01
C PHE A 74 -8.28 2.43 21.77
N GLY A 75 -9.13 2.98 20.92
CA GLY A 75 -10.54 2.58 20.80
C GLY A 75 -10.82 1.25 20.07
N SER A 76 -9.76 0.53 19.68
CA SER A 76 -9.80 -0.68 18.86
C SER A 76 -8.69 -1.64 19.28
N LYS A 77 -8.90 -2.96 19.14
CA LYS A 77 -7.87 -3.99 19.40
C LYS A 77 -6.68 -3.83 18.47
N TRP A 78 -6.89 -3.14 17.35
CA TRP A 78 -5.87 -2.77 16.39
C TRP A 78 -4.99 -1.60 16.86
N CYS A 79 -5.45 -0.76 17.78
CA CYS A 79 -4.65 0.34 18.33
C CYS A 79 -3.52 -0.17 19.21
N GLY A 80 -2.33 0.43 19.11
CA GLY A 80 -1.16 -0.02 19.86
C GLY A 80 0.09 -0.08 19.01
N LEU A 81 1.14 -0.69 19.57
CA LEU A 81 2.40 -0.97 18.89
C LEU A 81 2.43 -2.42 18.43
N TRP A 82 2.85 -2.65 17.20
CA TRP A 82 2.91 -3.95 16.54
C TRP A 82 4.24 -4.12 15.80
N ASP A 83 4.83 -5.31 15.87
CA ASP A 83 5.88 -5.80 14.96
C ASP A 83 5.23 -6.78 13.98
N ARG A 84 4.93 -6.31 12.77
CA ARG A 84 4.19 -7.04 11.74
C ARG A 84 2.91 -7.63 12.34
N ASP A 85 2.79 -8.95 12.35
CA ASP A 85 1.65 -9.69 12.89
C ASP A 85 1.67 -9.88 14.42
N THR A 86 2.63 -9.30 15.12
CA THR A 86 2.81 -9.49 16.57
C THR A 86 2.51 -8.19 17.33
N LYS A 87 1.49 -8.22 18.17
CA LYS A 87 1.16 -7.14 19.10
C LYS A 87 2.26 -7.02 20.15
N LEU A 88 2.65 -5.79 20.47
CA LEU A 88 3.59 -5.47 21.54
C LEU A 88 2.91 -4.70 22.67
N VAL A 89 2.24 -3.60 22.34
CA VAL A 89 1.63 -2.67 23.32
C VAL A 89 0.17 -2.50 23.00
N GLU A 90 -0.70 -2.74 23.98
CA GLU A 90 -2.15 -2.55 23.85
C GLU A 90 -2.52 -1.07 23.94
N TYR A 91 -2.13 -0.42 25.04
CA TYR A 91 -2.37 1.00 25.25
C TYR A 91 -1.33 1.61 26.20
N PHE A 92 -1.28 2.94 26.24
CA PHE A 92 -0.61 3.68 27.30
C PHE A 92 -1.37 4.95 27.68
N ALA A 93 -1.19 5.39 28.92
CA ALA A 93 -1.80 6.62 29.44
C ALA A 93 -0.85 7.36 30.38
N PHE A 94 -0.80 8.68 30.26
CA PHE A 94 -0.01 9.54 31.14
C PHE A 94 -0.92 10.29 32.11
N LYS A 95 -0.48 10.39 33.36
CA LYS A 95 -0.98 11.34 34.35
C LYS A 95 0.11 12.38 34.62
N VAL A 96 -0.24 13.66 34.57
CA VAL A 96 0.67 14.79 34.75
C VAL A 96 0.12 15.69 35.86
N GLY A 97 0.79 15.73 37.01
CA GLY A 97 0.19 16.24 38.24
C GLY A 97 -1.06 15.42 38.59
N ASP A 98 -2.21 16.09 38.66
CA ASP A 98 -3.49 15.45 38.96
C ASP A 98 -4.31 15.07 37.72
N ASP A 99 -3.89 15.52 36.54
CA ASP A 99 -4.65 15.36 35.29
C ASP A 99 -4.20 14.14 34.50
N TRP A 100 -5.15 13.28 34.12
CA TRP A 100 -4.94 12.27 33.09
C TRP A 100 -4.99 12.92 31.71
N LEU A 101 -3.99 12.67 30.87
CA LEU A 101 -4.01 13.11 29.48
C LEU A 101 -5.00 12.24 28.70
N SER A 102 -6.00 12.87 28.12
CA SER A 102 -7.12 12.20 27.46
C SER A 102 -7.74 13.08 26.38
N HIS A 103 -8.73 12.54 25.67
CA HIS A 103 -9.51 13.31 24.70
C HIS A 103 -10.22 14.54 25.31
N ASP A 104 -10.54 14.50 26.61
CA ASP A 104 -11.27 15.56 27.31
C ASP A 104 -10.42 16.82 27.49
N ASN A 105 -9.11 16.67 27.65
CA ASN A 105 -8.19 17.80 27.82
C ASN A 105 -7.20 18.01 26.66
N GLN A 106 -7.25 17.16 25.63
CA GLN A 106 -6.55 17.42 24.36
C GLN A 106 -7.10 18.70 23.70
N THR A 107 -6.24 19.58 23.18
CA THR A 107 -6.64 20.83 22.51
C THR A 107 -6.23 20.89 21.05
N ALA A 108 -5.13 20.21 20.68
CA ALA A 108 -4.69 20.08 19.30
C ALA A 108 -4.09 18.70 18.98
N PHE A 109 -4.14 18.34 17.71
CA PHE A 109 -3.42 17.20 17.13
C PHE A 109 -2.69 17.64 15.86
N ARG A 110 -1.45 17.19 15.67
CA ARG A 110 -0.65 17.45 14.48
C ARG A 110 -0.06 16.17 13.93
N TYR A 111 -0.19 15.93 12.64
CA TYR A 111 0.35 14.74 11.96
C TYR A 111 0.85 15.07 10.56
N ASN A 112 1.97 14.48 10.17
CA ASN A 112 2.62 14.74 8.88
C ASN A 112 3.06 13.45 8.16
N GLY A 113 2.55 12.28 8.53
CA GLY A 113 2.97 11.00 7.96
C GLY A 113 4.14 10.32 8.68
N ILE A 114 5.07 11.10 9.23
CA ILE A 114 6.30 10.59 9.89
C ILE A 114 6.30 10.81 11.41
N SER A 115 5.44 11.70 11.91
CA SER A 115 5.34 12.02 13.33
C SER A 115 3.93 12.46 13.71
N ALA A 116 3.61 12.29 14.99
CA ALA A 116 2.36 12.74 15.58
C ALA A 116 2.63 13.60 16.83
N GLN A 117 1.78 14.61 17.06
CA GLN A 117 1.84 15.44 18.24
C GLN A 117 0.45 15.66 18.82
N HIS A 118 0.28 15.39 20.11
CA HIS A 118 -0.93 15.69 20.86
C HIS A 118 -0.63 16.80 21.86
N VAL A 119 -1.44 17.86 21.85
CA VAL A 119 -1.34 18.97 22.79
C VAL A 119 -2.51 18.89 23.76
N TYR A 120 -2.23 19.02 25.05
CA TYR A 120 -3.19 18.93 26.13
C TYR A 120 -3.12 20.19 26.98
N HIS A 121 -4.26 20.60 27.54
CA HIS A 121 -4.33 21.68 28.52
C HIS A 121 -4.63 21.10 29.90
N THR A 122 -3.68 21.23 30.82
CA THR A 122 -3.78 20.72 32.20
C THR A 122 -3.71 21.88 33.20
N GLY A 123 -3.93 21.60 34.49
CA GLY A 123 -3.73 22.59 35.56
C GLY A 123 -2.29 23.10 35.65
N LEU A 124 -1.32 22.43 35.00
CA LEU A 124 0.08 22.85 34.93
C LEU A 124 0.38 23.74 33.72
N GLY A 125 -0.52 23.83 32.75
CA GLY A 125 -0.34 24.53 31.46
C GLY A 125 -0.41 23.57 30.27
N GLU A 126 0.16 23.97 29.14
CA GLU A 126 0.16 23.13 27.93
C GLU A 126 1.21 22.01 28.02
N VAL A 127 0.75 20.76 27.86
CA VAL A 127 1.59 19.56 27.79
C VAL A 127 1.57 19.02 26.36
N THR A 128 2.72 18.67 25.79
CA THR A 128 2.82 18.15 24.42
C THR A 128 3.42 16.74 24.41
N GLU A 129 2.68 15.78 23.88
CA GLU A 129 3.16 14.43 23.55
C GLU A 129 3.62 14.40 22.09
N LYS A 130 4.84 13.94 21.82
CA LYS A 130 5.40 13.79 20.47
C LYS A 130 5.80 12.35 20.22
N LEU A 131 5.40 11.79 19.08
CA LEU A 131 5.68 10.40 18.68
C LEU A 131 6.35 10.36 17.30
N ALA A 132 7.27 9.41 17.12
CA ALA A 132 7.88 9.03 15.85
C ALA A 132 8.36 7.57 15.92
N MET A 133 8.70 6.97 14.78
CA MET A 133 9.18 5.59 14.67
C MET A 133 10.58 5.56 14.06
N ASP A 134 11.44 4.67 14.54
CA ASP A 134 12.71 4.33 13.89
C ASP A 134 12.91 2.81 13.86
N ASP A 135 14.08 2.32 13.40
CA ASP A 135 14.35 0.88 13.25
C ASP A 135 14.33 0.12 14.58
N GLY A 136 14.44 0.85 15.68
CA GLY A 136 14.44 0.26 17.01
C GLY A 136 13.10 0.27 17.70
N GLY A 137 12.22 1.22 17.39
CA GLY A 137 11.02 1.39 18.20
C GLY A 137 10.26 2.67 17.97
N MET A 138 9.18 2.80 18.73
CA MET A 138 8.48 4.06 18.93
C MET A 138 9.27 4.93 19.91
N VAL A 139 9.54 6.17 19.52
CA VAL A 139 10.13 7.21 20.38
C VAL A 139 9.04 8.20 20.77
N LEU A 140 8.85 8.38 22.08
CA LEU A 140 7.86 9.27 22.67
C LEU A 140 8.52 10.27 23.62
N ASN A 141 8.23 11.55 23.40
CA ASN A 141 8.62 12.64 24.29
C ASN A 141 7.38 13.36 24.82
N LEU A 142 7.24 13.44 26.14
CA LEU A 142 6.23 14.26 26.82
C LEU A 142 6.89 15.53 27.35
N LEU A 143 6.52 16.67 26.80
CA LEU A 143 7.05 17.99 27.12
C LEU A 143 6.09 18.73 28.04
N LEU A 144 6.57 19.10 29.22
CA LEU A 144 5.80 19.83 30.23
C LEU A 144 6.25 21.30 30.28
N PRO A 145 5.35 22.22 30.67
CA PRO A 145 5.68 23.64 30.77
C PRO A 145 6.67 23.90 31.92
N LYS A 146 6.60 23.09 32.97
CA LYS A 146 7.48 23.11 34.16
C LYS A 146 7.73 21.71 34.67
N ARG A 147 8.70 21.54 35.56
CA ARG A 147 9.00 20.26 36.20
C ARG A 147 7.79 19.82 37.05
N ALA A 148 7.25 18.64 36.77
CA ALA A 148 6.12 18.09 37.53
C ALA A 148 6.22 16.57 37.63
N ASP A 149 5.34 15.99 38.46
CA ASP A 149 5.20 14.55 38.59
C ASP A 149 4.44 13.99 37.37
N VAL A 150 5.03 12.96 36.77
CA VAL A 150 4.50 12.22 35.64
C VAL A 150 4.38 10.75 36.07
N SER A 151 3.23 10.14 35.82
CA SER A 151 3.08 8.68 35.88
C SER A 151 2.61 8.13 34.55
N LEU A 152 3.15 6.98 34.16
CA LEU A 152 2.74 6.25 32.97
C LEU A 152 2.12 4.91 33.38
N LYS A 153 0.94 4.63 32.82
CA LYS A 153 0.34 3.30 32.77
C LYS A 153 0.60 2.72 31.38
N LEU A 154 1.29 1.59 31.30
CA LEU A 154 1.60 0.88 30.06
C LEU A 154 0.93 -0.49 30.11
N ALA A 155 0.09 -0.80 29.13
CA ALA A 155 -0.51 -2.13 28.98
C ALA A 155 0.12 -2.86 27.81
N VAL A 156 0.59 -4.08 28.08
CA VAL A 156 1.32 -4.93 27.16
C VAL A 156 0.45 -6.12 26.77
N ASN A 157 0.48 -6.48 25.49
CA ASN A 157 -0.23 -7.64 24.97
C ASN A 157 0.64 -8.29 23.91
N LEU A 158 1.37 -9.36 24.27
CA LEU A 158 2.33 -10.05 23.42
C LEU A 158 1.65 -11.23 22.74
N ARG A 159 0.98 -10.96 21.62
CA ARG A 159 0.11 -11.92 20.92
C ARG A 159 0.15 -11.77 19.40
N LYS A 160 -0.34 -12.77 18.67
CA LYS A 160 -0.65 -12.65 17.24
C LYS A 160 -1.95 -11.88 17.01
N ARG A 161 -2.16 -11.37 15.79
CA ARG A 161 -3.32 -10.52 15.48
C ARG A 161 -4.67 -11.22 15.68
N ASP A 162 -4.70 -12.51 15.36
CA ASP A 162 -5.88 -13.39 15.36
C ASP A 162 -6.27 -13.83 16.77
N GLU A 163 -5.35 -13.72 17.71
CA GLU A 163 -5.60 -13.95 19.12
C GLU A 163 -6.31 -12.76 19.76
N ASN A 164 -7.35 -13.00 20.57
CA ASN A 164 -7.91 -11.98 21.46
C ASN A 164 -7.48 -12.18 22.92
N HIS A 165 -7.32 -13.46 23.30
CA HIS A 165 -6.92 -13.90 24.63
C HIS A 165 -5.81 -14.95 24.52
N HIS A 166 -4.92 -14.99 25.51
CA HIS A 166 -3.92 -16.03 25.65
C HIS A 166 -3.50 -16.19 27.11
N ASP A 167 -3.06 -17.39 27.48
CA ASP A 167 -2.63 -17.71 28.85
C ASP A 167 -1.10 -17.69 29.03
N ARG A 168 -0.35 -17.29 28.00
CA ARG A 168 1.11 -17.21 28.05
C ARG A 168 1.59 -16.37 29.25
N PRO A 169 2.47 -16.91 30.10
CA PRO A 169 2.98 -16.17 31.25
C PRO A 169 3.94 -15.06 30.81
N TYR A 170 3.89 -13.94 31.53
CA TYR A 170 4.79 -12.80 31.31
C TYR A 170 5.97 -12.85 32.29
N GLU A 171 7.18 -12.64 31.78
CA GLU A 171 8.38 -12.34 32.56
C GLU A 171 8.69 -10.85 32.48
N VAL A 172 8.93 -10.21 33.64
CA VAL A 172 9.25 -8.78 33.75
C VAL A 172 10.59 -8.63 34.45
N THR A 173 11.59 -8.13 33.73
CA THR A 173 12.98 -7.98 34.18
C THR A 173 13.41 -6.52 34.09
N THR A 174 14.00 -5.99 35.18
CA THR A 174 14.35 -4.57 35.30
C THR A 174 15.86 -4.39 35.43
N ARG A 175 16.43 -3.41 34.72
CA ARG A 175 17.77 -2.84 34.95
C ARG A 175 17.63 -1.31 35.02
N ALA A 176 18.62 -0.58 35.54
CA ALA A 176 18.46 0.85 35.78
C ALA A 176 18.08 1.63 34.50
N GLY A 177 16.84 2.17 34.45
CA GLY A 177 16.30 2.91 33.29
C GLY A 177 15.83 2.04 32.12
N ASP A 178 15.78 0.72 32.31
CA ASP A 178 15.46 -0.27 31.28
C ASP A 178 14.55 -1.38 31.83
N LEU A 179 13.51 -1.72 31.09
CA LEU A 179 12.54 -2.75 31.42
C LEU A 179 12.34 -3.69 30.24
N GLN A 180 12.46 -4.98 30.51
CA GLN A 180 12.24 -6.07 29.57
C GLN A 180 10.99 -6.85 29.97
N ILE A 181 10.08 -7.03 29.01
CA ILE A 181 8.81 -7.73 29.20
C ILE A 181 8.69 -8.76 28.09
N LYS A 182 8.64 -10.04 28.41
CA LYS A 182 8.56 -11.11 27.41
C LYS A 182 7.57 -12.19 27.80
N ASN A 183 7.11 -12.93 26.80
CA ASN A 183 6.55 -14.26 26.96
C ASN A 183 7.28 -15.20 25.98
N ASP A 184 6.77 -16.40 25.77
CA ASP A 184 7.25 -17.38 24.79
C ASP A 184 7.09 -16.93 23.33
N LEU A 185 6.22 -15.94 23.05
CA LEU A 185 6.00 -15.43 21.70
C LEU A 185 6.93 -14.26 21.33
N ALA A 186 7.05 -13.27 22.21
CA ALA A 186 7.67 -11.99 21.89
C ALA A 186 8.35 -11.33 23.08
N HIS A 187 9.10 -10.26 22.80
CA HIS A 187 9.80 -9.46 23.79
C HIS A 187 9.64 -7.98 23.48
N LEU A 188 9.19 -7.22 24.48
CA LEU A 188 9.10 -5.77 24.49
C LEU A 188 10.19 -5.20 25.39
N HIS A 189 10.98 -4.30 24.83
CA HIS A 189 11.95 -3.47 25.52
C HIS A 189 11.38 -2.07 25.75
N VAL A 190 11.57 -1.55 26.97
CA VAL A 190 11.02 -0.28 27.44
C VAL A 190 12.13 0.53 28.10
N ALA A 191 12.63 1.55 27.39
CA ALA A 191 13.52 2.55 27.98
C ALA A 191 12.69 3.77 28.43
N TYR A 192 12.92 4.25 29.64
CA TYR A 192 12.07 5.29 30.25
C TYR A 192 12.84 6.24 31.17
N SER A 193 12.29 7.43 31.36
CA SER A 193 12.77 8.40 32.34
C SER A 193 12.23 8.10 33.75
N GLY A 194 13.07 8.18 34.78
CA GLY A 194 12.65 8.11 36.19
C GLY A 194 12.75 6.72 36.80
N SER A 195 11.80 6.37 37.65
CA SER A 195 11.77 5.11 38.41
C SER A 195 10.60 4.23 37.98
N PHE A 196 10.75 2.92 38.20
CA PHE A 196 9.73 1.92 37.94
C PHE A 196 9.49 1.10 39.20
N SER A 197 8.23 0.87 39.51
CA SER A 197 7.79 0.00 40.60
C SER A 197 7.08 -1.21 39.99
N LYS A 198 7.72 -2.38 40.06
CA LYS A 198 7.18 -3.65 39.55
C LYS A 198 5.94 -4.05 40.37
N ASN A 199 4.79 -4.14 39.71
CA ASN A 199 3.55 -4.64 40.28
C ASN A 199 2.66 -5.17 39.13
N PRO A 200 3.05 -6.32 38.53
CA PRO A 200 2.38 -6.84 37.36
C PRO A 200 0.96 -7.26 37.69
N LEU A 201 0.01 -6.85 36.86
CA LEU A 201 -1.39 -7.24 37.00
C LEU A 201 -2.02 -7.41 35.62
N MET A 202 -2.96 -8.36 35.53
CA MET A 202 -3.74 -8.59 34.32
C MET A 202 -5.00 -7.72 34.36
N GLU A 203 -5.32 -7.05 33.26
CA GLU A 203 -6.55 -6.27 33.08
C GLU A 203 -7.25 -6.65 31.78
N CYS A 204 -8.54 -6.38 31.74
CA CYS A 204 -9.33 -6.42 30.52
C CYS A 204 -9.40 -5.03 29.89
N HIS A 205 -9.14 -4.95 28.59
CA HIS A 205 -9.36 -3.79 27.77
C HIS A 205 -10.55 -4.09 26.84
N PHE A 206 -11.49 -3.15 26.72
CA PHE A 206 -12.69 -3.30 25.89
C PHE A 206 -12.62 -2.37 24.67
N PRO A 207 -11.70 -2.62 23.73
CA PRO A 207 -11.75 -1.93 22.46
C PRO A 207 -13.03 -2.33 21.71
N GLY A 208 -13.62 -1.39 20.97
CA GLY A 208 -14.76 -1.70 20.10
C GLY A 208 -16.02 -0.88 20.30
N ARG A 209 -16.29 -0.40 21.52
CA ARG A 209 -17.35 0.63 21.69
C ARG A 209 -16.98 1.88 20.88
N TYR A 210 -15.74 2.32 21.02
CA TYR A 210 -15.22 3.51 20.34
C TYR A 210 -15.13 3.34 18.83
N ALA A 211 -14.64 2.19 18.34
CA ALA A 211 -14.58 1.92 16.90
C ALA A 211 -15.97 1.97 16.24
N ARG A 212 -16.98 1.35 16.87
CA ARG A 212 -18.37 1.40 16.40
C ARG A 212 -18.97 2.81 16.45
N GLU A 213 -18.77 3.54 17.55
CA GLU A 213 -19.18 4.95 17.66
C GLU A 213 -18.54 5.84 16.58
N ALA A 214 -17.34 5.47 16.13
CA ALA A 214 -16.59 6.15 15.09
C ALA A 214 -16.93 5.68 13.66
N GLY A 215 -17.91 4.79 13.49
CA GLY A 215 -18.38 4.31 12.19
C GLY A 215 -17.51 3.22 11.55
N TYR A 216 -16.65 2.57 12.32
CA TYR A 216 -15.87 1.43 11.85
C TYR A 216 -16.65 0.13 12.00
N ASP A 217 -16.55 -0.72 10.98
CA ASP A 217 -17.11 -2.07 10.87
C ASP A 217 -16.17 -3.15 11.43
N TRP A 218 -15.30 -2.77 12.36
CA TRP A 218 -14.24 -3.63 12.86
C TRP A 218 -14.79 -4.72 13.77
N GLN A 219 -14.30 -5.95 13.59
CA GLN A 219 -14.52 -7.02 14.57
C GLN A 219 -13.66 -6.76 15.80
N GLU A 220 -14.34 -6.51 16.92
CA GLU A 220 -13.75 -6.01 18.14
C GLU A 220 -14.19 -6.90 19.29
N ASP A 221 -13.21 -7.51 19.94
CA ASP A 221 -13.39 -8.41 21.07
C ASP A 221 -12.67 -7.84 22.28
N GLU A 222 -13.10 -8.26 23.46
CA GLU A 222 -12.37 -8.00 24.70
C GLU A 222 -10.92 -8.48 24.58
N GLN A 223 -9.99 -7.72 25.12
CA GLN A 223 -8.57 -8.02 25.09
C GLN A 223 -8.07 -8.20 26.52
N THR A 224 -7.30 -9.24 26.77
CA THR A 224 -6.55 -9.38 28.03
C THR A 224 -5.17 -8.76 27.85
N CYS A 225 -4.77 -7.90 28.78
CA CYS A 225 -3.48 -7.22 28.75
C CYS A 225 -2.79 -7.24 30.11
N MET A 226 -1.47 -7.11 30.12
CA MET A 226 -0.63 -7.09 31.32
C MET A 226 -0.09 -5.68 31.55
N VAL A 227 -0.32 -5.13 32.74
CA VAL A 227 0.29 -3.88 33.19
C VAL A 227 1.48 -4.25 34.08
N PRO A 228 2.74 -3.99 33.68
CA PRO A 228 3.93 -4.53 34.36
C PRO A 228 4.21 -3.86 35.72
N GLY A 229 3.64 -2.68 35.94
CA GLY A 229 3.87 -1.86 37.11
C GLY A 229 3.61 -0.39 36.81
N THR A 230 4.12 0.48 37.68
CA THR A 230 3.96 1.93 37.55
C THR A 230 5.30 2.61 37.28
N PHE A 231 5.33 3.46 36.25
CA PHE A 231 6.47 4.33 35.96
C PHE A 231 6.19 5.71 36.57
N LYS A 232 7.18 6.31 37.24
CA LYS A 232 7.08 7.63 37.85
C LYS A 232 8.33 8.47 37.60
N ALA A 233 8.15 9.75 37.34
CA ALA A 233 9.27 10.68 37.24
C ALA A 233 8.85 12.10 37.63
N LYS A 234 9.81 12.87 38.18
CA LYS A 234 9.64 14.31 38.40
C LYS A 234 10.52 15.09 37.44
N VAL A 235 9.99 15.43 36.27
CA VAL A 235 10.76 15.90 35.12
C VAL A 235 10.04 17.02 34.36
N LYS A 236 10.78 17.77 33.54
CA LYS A 236 10.20 18.69 32.54
C LYS A 236 9.97 17.99 31.20
N THR A 237 10.75 16.95 30.91
CA THR A 237 10.61 16.10 29.75
C THR A 237 10.62 14.64 30.20
N PHE A 238 9.58 13.89 29.89
CA PHE A 238 9.56 12.43 30.05
C PHE A 238 9.85 11.79 28.70
N GLN A 239 10.85 10.93 28.65
CA GLN A 239 11.20 10.15 27.45
C GLN A 239 10.77 8.70 27.66
N LEU A 240 10.18 8.12 26.62
CA LEU A 240 9.79 6.73 26.54
C LEU A 240 10.20 6.17 25.18
N ARG A 241 10.77 4.98 25.17
CA ARG A 241 11.05 4.23 23.94
C ARG A 241 10.54 2.80 24.09
N LEU A 242 9.76 2.36 23.12
CA LEU A 242 9.12 1.05 23.10
C LEU A 242 9.51 0.33 21.81
N GLY A 243 10.00 -0.90 21.89
CA GLY A 243 10.35 -1.66 20.69
C GLY A 243 10.67 -3.13 21.00
N PRO A 244 10.92 -3.95 19.96
CA PRO A 244 11.31 -5.33 20.14
C PRO A 244 12.71 -5.46 20.77
N ALA A 245 13.15 -6.69 21.04
CA ALA A 245 14.35 -7.06 21.81
C ALA A 245 15.69 -6.37 21.48
N ARG A 246 15.80 -5.65 20.37
CA ARG A 246 16.98 -4.86 19.99
C ARG A 246 16.58 -3.40 19.80
N LEU A 247 16.42 -2.66 20.90
CA LEU A 247 16.60 -1.21 20.77
C LEU A 247 18.07 -0.98 20.34
N PRO A 248 18.33 -0.13 19.33
CA PRO A 248 19.67 0.33 19.00
C PRO A 248 20.35 0.83 20.26
N THR A 249 21.66 0.57 20.36
CA THR A 249 22.51 1.14 21.42
C THR A 249 22.54 2.67 21.39
N SER A 250 22.09 3.31 20.30
CA SER A 250 21.98 4.76 20.18
C SER A 250 20.63 5.26 20.70
N ASN A 251 20.68 6.05 21.76
CA ASN A 251 19.51 6.71 22.34
C ASN A 251 19.11 7.94 21.49
N ARG A 252 18.59 7.68 20.28
CA ARG A 252 18.26 8.74 19.31
C ARG A 252 17.10 9.61 19.81
N SER A 253 17.24 10.92 19.65
CA SER A 253 16.17 11.87 19.97
C SER A 253 15.07 11.87 18.90
N TRP A 254 13.85 12.24 19.30
CA TRP A 254 12.71 12.40 18.38
C TRP A 254 13.06 13.30 17.16
N SER A 255 13.82 14.37 17.38
CA SER A 255 14.18 15.31 16.31
C SER A 255 15.11 14.67 15.26
N GLU A 256 16.02 13.80 15.69
CA GLU A 256 16.92 13.06 14.79
C GLU A 256 16.14 12.03 13.97
N VAL A 257 15.23 11.29 14.62
CA VAL A 257 14.36 10.32 13.95
C VAL A 257 13.51 10.99 12.87
N VAL A 258 12.82 12.09 13.22
CA VAL A 258 11.98 12.83 12.26
C VAL A 258 12.79 13.43 11.11
N LYS A 259 14.02 13.88 11.38
CA LYS A 259 14.90 14.41 10.33
C LYS A 259 15.28 13.34 9.31
N ASP A 260 15.59 12.13 9.75
CA ASP A 260 15.95 11.02 8.87
C ASP A 260 14.75 10.53 8.06
N GLN A 261 13.60 10.34 8.70
CA GLN A 261 12.37 9.96 8.00
C GLN A 261 11.97 11.00 6.97
N ARG A 262 12.07 12.30 7.30
CA ARG A 262 11.85 13.39 6.35
C ARG A 262 12.79 13.30 5.15
N LYS A 263 14.08 13.00 5.37
CA LYS A 263 15.05 12.84 4.29
C LYS A 263 14.66 11.69 3.36
N LEU A 264 14.23 10.56 3.93
CA LEU A 264 13.78 9.38 3.19
C LEU A 264 12.50 9.67 2.37
N VAL A 265 11.48 10.29 2.98
CA VAL A 265 10.24 10.65 2.27
C VAL A 265 10.57 11.61 1.12
N ARG A 266 11.40 12.63 1.36
CA ARG A 266 11.78 13.58 0.30
C ARG A 266 12.47 12.89 -0.87
N SER A 267 13.35 11.93 -0.64
CA SER A 267 14.09 11.26 -1.73
C SER A 267 13.19 10.50 -2.71
N TYR A 268 11.99 10.08 -2.28
CA TYR A 268 11.00 9.45 -3.15
C TYR A 268 9.98 10.45 -3.69
N ALA A 269 9.46 11.34 -2.84
CA ALA A 269 8.41 12.28 -3.23
C ALA A 269 8.86 13.26 -4.32
N THR A 270 10.15 13.64 -4.35
CA THR A 270 10.69 14.53 -5.41
C THR A 270 10.70 13.88 -6.80
N ASN A 271 10.61 12.55 -6.87
CA ASN A 271 10.61 11.82 -8.14
C ASN A 271 9.21 11.79 -8.78
N LEU A 272 8.17 12.04 -8.00
CA LEU A 272 6.79 11.93 -8.45
C LEU A 272 6.35 13.17 -9.21
N ASN A 273 5.66 12.97 -10.32
CA ASN A 273 5.11 14.03 -11.14
C ASN A 273 3.65 14.35 -10.76
N ILE A 274 3.41 14.55 -9.47
CA ILE A 274 2.08 14.86 -8.92
C ILE A 274 2.19 16.10 -8.02
N PRO A 275 1.07 16.76 -7.62
CA PRO A 275 1.12 17.94 -6.78
C PRO A 275 1.95 17.68 -5.51
N PRO A 276 2.84 18.60 -5.09
CA PRO A 276 3.82 18.33 -4.03
C PRO A 276 3.24 17.84 -2.69
N GLU A 277 2.07 18.36 -2.32
CA GLU A 277 1.36 17.89 -1.12
C GLU A 277 0.88 16.45 -1.27
N LEU A 278 0.33 16.08 -2.44
CA LEU A 278 -0.09 14.72 -2.74
C LEU A 278 1.12 13.78 -2.82
N ALA A 279 2.24 14.24 -3.40
CA ALA A 279 3.50 13.50 -3.46
C ALA A 279 3.97 13.12 -2.06
N TRP A 280 3.99 14.08 -1.12
CA TRP A 280 4.32 13.81 0.28
C TRP A 280 3.40 12.77 0.90
N LYS A 281 2.07 12.95 0.77
CA LYS A 281 1.07 12.02 1.33
C LYS A 281 1.27 10.61 0.78
N VAL A 282 1.23 10.44 -0.54
CA VAL A 282 1.36 9.14 -1.22
C VAL A 282 2.68 8.46 -0.85
N THR A 283 3.78 9.20 -0.80
CA THR A 283 5.07 8.62 -0.39
C THR A 283 5.06 8.16 1.06
N CYS A 284 4.54 8.96 2.01
CA CYS A 284 4.41 8.54 3.40
C CYS A 284 3.55 7.27 3.52
N SER A 285 2.41 7.23 2.83
CA SER A 285 1.50 6.09 2.84
C SER A 285 2.15 4.83 2.26
N THR A 286 2.80 4.93 1.10
CA THR A 286 3.47 3.78 0.49
C THR A 286 4.65 3.29 1.35
N LEU A 287 5.46 4.19 1.91
CA LEU A 287 6.54 3.82 2.82
C LEU A 287 6.04 3.19 4.12
N ALA A 288 4.82 3.52 4.56
CA ALA A 288 4.21 2.89 5.74
C ALA A 288 3.98 1.38 5.58
N HIS A 289 4.03 0.88 4.35
CA HIS A 289 3.91 -0.54 4.04
C HIS A 289 5.27 -1.24 3.87
N ALA A 290 6.37 -0.49 3.70
CA ALA A 290 7.66 -1.01 3.26
C ALA A 290 8.52 -1.57 4.41
N VAL A 291 8.81 -2.87 4.38
CA VAL A 291 9.73 -3.55 5.29
C VAL A 291 11.06 -3.78 4.57
N THR A 292 12.13 -3.18 5.10
CA THR A 292 13.47 -3.28 4.53
C THR A 292 13.89 -4.75 4.43
N ASP A 293 14.40 -5.12 3.27
CA ASP A 293 14.85 -6.48 2.91
C ASP A 293 13.79 -7.59 2.99
N GLN A 294 12.51 -7.25 3.21
CA GLN A 294 11.42 -8.24 3.32
C GLN A 294 10.27 -7.99 2.34
N GLY A 295 9.97 -6.72 2.01
CA GLY A 295 8.91 -6.39 1.05
C GLY A 295 7.83 -5.48 1.60
N PHE A 296 6.58 -5.61 1.14
CA PHE A 296 5.47 -4.75 1.52
C PHE A 296 4.37 -5.50 2.27
N MET A 297 3.94 -4.96 3.42
CA MET A 297 2.61 -5.28 3.96
C MET A 297 1.54 -4.59 3.14
N VAL A 298 0.29 -5.04 3.21
CA VAL A 298 -0.71 -4.66 2.18
C VAL A 298 -1.88 -3.84 2.71
N GLY A 299 -2.20 -3.92 4.01
CA GLY A 299 -3.36 -3.22 4.54
C GLY A 299 -3.43 -3.09 6.05
N PHE A 300 -3.51 -1.86 6.56
CA PHE A 300 -3.66 -1.62 7.99
C PHE A 300 -5.11 -1.33 8.42
N PRO A 301 -5.56 -1.87 9.57
CA PRO A 301 -4.77 -2.67 10.52
C PRO A 301 -4.87 -4.20 10.35
N TYR A 302 -5.57 -4.70 9.32
CA TYR A 302 -5.93 -6.12 9.24
C TYR A 302 -4.83 -6.99 8.64
N PHE A 303 -4.27 -6.58 7.53
CA PHE A 303 -3.38 -7.34 6.66
C PHE A 303 -1.92 -6.95 6.91
N ASN A 304 -1.45 -7.23 8.13
CA ASN A 304 -0.08 -6.97 8.58
C ASN A 304 0.90 -8.08 8.14
N GLU A 305 0.63 -8.68 6.98
CA GLU A 305 1.33 -9.82 6.39
C GLU A 305 1.82 -9.47 4.98
N PHE A 306 2.72 -10.28 4.44
CA PHE A 306 3.22 -10.15 3.06
C PHE A 306 2.33 -10.94 2.10
N TRP A 307 1.41 -10.24 1.44
CA TRP A 307 0.53 -10.81 0.42
C TRP A 307 1.15 -10.62 -0.97
N THR A 308 1.53 -11.72 -1.60
CA THR A 308 2.26 -11.71 -2.87
C THR A 308 1.40 -11.12 -3.99
N ARG A 309 0.15 -11.54 -4.12
CA ARG A 309 -0.79 -11.06 -5.16
C ARG A 309 -0.85 -9.53 -5.19
N ASP A 310 -1.14 -8.94 -4.04
CA ASP A 310 -1.27 -7.51 -3.82
C ASP A 310 0.03 -6.76 -4.17
N PHE A 311 1.19 -7.24 -3.70
CA PHE A 311 2.48 -6.67 -4.06
C PHE A 311 2.76 -6.72 -5.56
N LEU A 312 2.50 -7.85 -6.22
CA LEU A 312 2.84 -8.07 -7.63
C LEU A 312 2.09 -7.14 -8.58
N TRP A 313 0.84 -6.81 -8.27
CA TRP A 313 0.09 -5.77 -8.99
C TRP A 313 0.74 -4.39 -8.88
N MET A 314 1.43 -4.12 -7.76
CA MET A 314 2.01 -2.81 -7.46
C MET A 314 3.42 -2.60 -8.00
N VAL A 315 4.12 -3.65 -8.41
CA VAL A 315 5.53 -3.57 -8.87
C VAL A 315 5.79 -2.45 -9.89
N PRO A 316 5.00 -2.31 -10.98
CA PRO A 316 5.09 -1.15 -11.87
C PRO A 316 5.13 0.20 -11.15
N SER A 317 4.20 0.41 -10.23
CA SER A 317 4.06 1.70 -9.55
C SER A 317 5.15 1.92 -8.52
N LEU A 318 5.56 0.87 -7.80
CA LEU A 318 6.66 0.96 -6.83
C LEU A 318 8.00 1.28 -7.51
N LEU A 319 8.26 0.69 -8.68
CA LEU A 319 9.42 1.04 -9.51
C LEU A 319 9.34 2.48 -10.01
N HIS A 320 8.15 2.92 -10.45
CA HIS A 320 7.90 4.32 -10.83
C HIS A 320 8.22 5.30 -9.68
N MET A 321 7.89 4.92 -8.44
CA MET A 321 8.20 5.71 -7.24
C MET A 321 9.69 5.68 -6.85
N GLY A 322 10.53 4.88 -7.52
CA GLY A 322 11.96 4.72 -7.24
C GLY A 322 12.28 3.69 -6.16
N MET A 323 11.32 2.85 -5.75
CA MET A 323 11.48 1.88 -4.67
C MET A 323 12.13 0.55 -5.12
N GLU A 324 13.10 0.63 -6.03
CA GLU A 324 13.75 -0.52 -6.67
C GLU A 324 14.32 -1.53 -5.66
N THR A 325 14.97 -1.06 -4.60
CA THR A 325 15.59 -1.93 -3.58
C THR A 325 14.57 -2.80 -2.86
N TYR A 326 13.41 -2.23 -2.50
CA TYR A 326 12.34 -2.98 -1.84
C TYR A 326 11.71 -3.99 -2.79
N VAL A 327 11.42 -3.57 -4.03
CA VAL A 327 10.85 -4.44 -5.07
C VAL A 327 11.77 -5.62 -5.35
N LYS A 328 13.08 -5.38 -5.47
CA LYS A 328 14.08 -6.42 -5.70
C LYS A 328 14.07 -7.46 -4.57
N ALA A 329 14.17 -7.01 -3.31
CA ALA A 329 14.24 -7.89 -2.16
C ALA A 329 13.00 -8.81 -2.04
N GLU A 330 11.83 -8.27 -2.34
CA GLU A 330 10.58 -9.03 -2.30
C GLU A 330 10.47 -10.02 -3.46
N LEU A 331 10.80 -9.62 -4.69
CA LEU A 331 10.83 -10.53 -5.83
C LEU A 331 11.80 -11.69 -5.61
N GLU A 332 12.98 -11.44 -5.02
CA GLU A 332 13.95 -12.49 -4.66
C GLU A 332 13.43 -13.41 -3.56
N THR A 333 12.68 -12.85 -2.60
CA THR A 333 12.01 -13.64 -1.55
C THR A 333 10.93 -14.54 -2.15
N ILE A 334 10.12 -14.02 -3.06
CA ILE A 334 9.11 -14.79 -3.78
C ILE A 334 9.79 -15.87 -4.64
N SER A 335 10.86 -15.55 -5.38
CA SER A 335 11.63 -16.53 -6.17
C SER A 335 12.04 -17.76 -5.35
N ARG A 336 12.52 -17.55 -4.12
CA ARG A 336 12.90 -18.61 -3.18
C ARG A 336 11.70 -19.38 -2.62
N ALA A 337 10.56 -18.70 -2.49
CA ALA A 337 9.32 -19.27 -1.95
C ALA A 337 8.50 -20.04 -2.99
N VAL A 338 8.74 -19.85 -4.29
CA VAL A 338 8.07 -20.62 -5.36
C VAL A 338 8.31 -22.11 -5.15
N THR A 339 7.23 -22.87 -5.00
CA THR A 339 7.26 -24.30 -4.66
C THR A 339 7.97 -25.11 -5.75
N LYS A 340 8.34 -26.35 -5.42
CA LYS A 340 8.90 -27.30 -6.39
C LYS A 340 7.90 -27.63 -7.51
N THR A 341 6.61 -27.57 -7.23
CA THR A 341 5.50 -27.79 -8.17
C THR A 341 5.17 -26.57 -9.02
N GLY A 342 5.81 -25.42 -8.75
CA GLY A 342 5.63 -24.20 -9.53
C GLY A 342 4.44 -23.36 -9.06
N ASP A 343 4.32 -23.11 -7.77
CA ASP A 343 3.29 -22.26 -7.19
C ASP A 343 3.91 -21.07 -6.46
N VAL A 344 3.39 -19.87 -6.71
CA VAL A 344 3.65 -18.68 -5.91
C VAL A 344 2.73 -18.72 -4.68
N PRO A 345 3.27 -18.74 -3.44
CA PRO A 345 2.44 -18.71 -2.26
C PRO A 345 1.72 -17.36 -2.12
N MET A 346 0.43 -17.37 -1.77
CA MET A 346 -0.37 -16.13 -1.59
C MET A 346 0.16 -15.29 -0.43
N ILE A 347 0.50 -15.96 0.67
CA ILE A 347 1.20 -15.40 1.82
C ILE A 347 2.49 -16.19 1.98
N ILE A 348 3.63 -15.52 2.12
CA ILE A 348 4.92 -16.20 2.33
C ILE A 348 4.85 -17.06 3.59
N GLY A 349 5.08 -18.37 3.45
CA GLY A 349 4.98 -19.36 4.54
C GLY A 349 3.62 -20.04 4.68
N ALA A 350 2.61 -19.65 3.89
CA ALA A 350 1.31 -20.31 3.82
C ALA A 350 1.20 -21.24 2.59
N LYS A 351 0.11 -22.03 2.54
CA LYS A 351 -0.19 -22.87 1.37
C LYS A 351 -0.54 -22.00 0.15
N PRO A 352 -0.10 -22.37 -1.07
CA PRO A 352 -0.45 -21.64 -2.28
C PRO A 352 -1.94 -21.79 -2.57
N THR A 353 -2.65 -20.67 -2.59
CA THR A 353 -4.11 -20.57 -2.80
C THR A 353 -4.43 -19.40 -3.74
N CYS A 354 -3.62 -19.22 -4.78
CA CYS A 354 -3.72 -18.09 -5.72
C CYS A 354 -3.34 -18.52 -7.14
N SER A 355 -4.22 -18.28 -8.11
CA SER A 355 -4.09 -18.69 -9.52
C SER A 355 -3.59 -17.56 -10.41
N ASP A 356 -3.82 -16.32 -10.00
CA ASP A 356 -3.35 -15.10 -10.65
C ASP A 356 -1.91 -14.75 -10.25
N SER A 357 -1.46 -15.05 -9.02
CA SER A 357 -0.08 -14.76 -8.58
C SER A 357 0.99 -15.43 -9.44
N ASP A 358 0.76 -16.64 -9.95
CA ASP A 358 1.73 -17.37 -10.75
C ASP A 358 2.15 -16.61 -12.02
N PRO A 359 1.22 -16.27 -12.94
CA PRO A 359 1.59 -15.48 -14.10
C PRO A 359 1.96 -14.04 -13.70
N LEU A 360 1.32 -13.46 -12.70
CA LEU A 360 1.60 -12.09 -12.27
C LEU A 360 3.03 -11.91 -11.75
N PHE A 361 3.61 -12.94 -11.12
CA PHE A 361 5.01 -12.94 -10.71
C PHE A 361 5.97 -12.87 -11.89
N ILE A 362 5.66 -13.61 -12.97
CA ILE A 362 6.44 -13.56 -14.22
C ILE A 362 6.38 -12.15 -14.80
N LEU A 363 5.18 -11.54 -14.87
CA LEU A 363 5.01 -10.19 -15.40
C LEU A 363 5.74 -9.13 -14.54
N ALA A 364 5.67 -9.25 -13.22
CA ALA A 364 6.32 -8.33 -12.29
C ALA A 364 7.85 -8.42 -12.38
N GLY A 365 8.41 -9.64 -12.41
CA GLY A 365 9.85 -9.84 -12.53
C GLY A 365 10.40 -9.47 -13.92
N ASP A 366 9.63 -9.66 -15.01
CA ASP A 366 9.99 -9.14 -16.33
C ASP A 366 9.98 -7.60 -16.33
N THR A 367 8.97 -6.97 -15.73
CA THR A 367 8.90 -5.50 -15.57
C THR A 367 10.15 -4.99 -14.82
N PHE A 368 10.51 -5.63 -13.71
CA PHE A 368 11.74 -5.33 -12.98
C PHE A 368 12.99 -5.53 -13.83
N THR A 369 13.06 -6.61 -14.60
CA THR A 369 14.19 -6.94 -15.47
C THR A 369 14.38 -5.87 -16.55
N ARG A 370 13.29 -5.40 -17.16
CA ARG A 370 13.34 -4.32 -18.15
C ARG A 370 13.73 -2.98 -17.53
N PHE A 371 13.26 -2.72 -16.30
CA PHE A 371 13.59 -1.50 -15.57
C PHE A 371 15.07 -1.42 -15.18
N THR A 372 15.64 -2.52 -14.66
CA THR A 372 17.00 -2.56 -14.12
C THR A 372 18.05 -3.11 -15.09
N GLY A 373 17.60 -3.74 -16.17
CA GLY A 373 18.43 -4.52 -17.10
C GLY A 373 18.86 -5.89 -16.57
N LYS A 374 18.41 -6.32 -15.38
CA LYS A 374 18.79 -7.62 -14.77
C LYS A 374 17.62 -8.26 -14.03
N PRO A 375 17.42 -9.58 -14.16
CA PRO A 375 16.39 -10.27 -13.39
C PRO A 375 16.76 -10.35 -11.91
N PRO A 376 15.76 -10.43 -11.01
CA PRO A 376 15.99 -10.75 -9.60
C PRO A 376 16.69 -12.12 -9.44
N GLU A 377 17.44 -12.30 -8.35
CA GLU A 377 18.02 -13.60 -8.03
C GLU A 377 16.95 -14.72 -7.95
N GLY A 378 17.27 -15.90 -8.49
CA GLY A 378 16.38 -17.06 -8.52
C GLY A 378 15.16 -16.93 -9.44
N PHE A 379 14.95 -15.77 -10.08
CA PHE A 379 13.75 -15.51 -10.89
C PHE A 379 13.64 -16.47 -12.07
N ARG A 380 14.72 -16.65 -12.84
CA ARG A 380 14.73 -17.52 -14.03
C ARG A 380 14.29 -18.96 -13.71
N ASP A 381 14.83 -19.53 -12.63
CA ASP A 381 14.50 -20.90 -12.20
C ASP A 381 13.05 -21.01 -11.73
N ALA A 382 12.54 -19.98 -11.05
CA ALA A 382 11.14 -19.89 -10.65
C ALA A 382 10.21 -19.82 -11.87
N VAL A 383 10.52 -18.97 -12.87
CA VAL A 383 9.76 -18.86 -14.12
C VAL A 383 9.73 -20.20 -14.88
N ALA A 384 10.83 -20.95 -14.90
CA ALA A 384 10.87 -22.27 -15.53
C ALA A 384 9.88 -23.26 -14.89
N ARG A 385 9.76 -23.26 -13.55
CA ARG A 385 8.79 -24.11 -12.84
C ARG A 385 7.36 -23.66 -13.08
N LEU A 386 7.11 -22.35 -12.98
CA LEU A 386 5.78 -21.74 -13.17
C LEU A 386 5.25 -22.01 -14.57
N THR A 387 6.06 -21.77 -15.61
CA THR A 387 5.64 -22.04 -16.99
C THR A 387 5.43 -23.53 -17.27
N GLY A 388 6.25 -24.41 -16.67
CA GLY A 388 6.03 -25.85 -16.72
C GLY A 388 4.67 -26.26 -16.15
N LYS A 389 4.26 -25.67 -15.02
CA LYS A 389 2.92 -25.86 -14.43
C LYS A 389 1.82 -25.27 -15.32
N GLY A 390 1.98 -24.02 -15.78
CA GLY A 390 1.00 -23.37 -16.65
C GLY A 390 0.69 -24.22 -17.89
N LEU A 391 1.73 -24.75 -18.55
CA LEU A 391 1.59 -25.65 -19.69
C LEU A 391 0.90 -26.98 -19.33
N SER A 392 1.23 -27.59 -18.19
CA SER A 392 0.61 -28.86 -17.78
C SER A 392 -0.87 -28.70 -17.40
N ASN A 393 -1.28 -27.48 -17.05
CA ASN A 393 -2.66 -27.11 -16.74
C ASN A 393 -3.47 -26.66 -17.96
N MET A 394 -2.90 -26.63 -19.16
CA MET A 394 -3.64 -26.30 -20.39
C MET A 394 -4.76 -27.32 -20.64
N ARG A 395 -6.00 -26.84 -20.81
CA ARG A 395 -7.21 -27.63 -21.14
C ARG A 395 -8.00 -26.86 -22.19
N GLY A 396 -8.22 -27.47 -23.35
CA GLY A 396 -8.97 -26.83 -24.45
C GLY A 396 -8.35 -25.53 -24.96
N GLY A 397 -7.03 -25.35 -24.82
CA GLY A 397 -6.33 -24.12 -25.22
C GLY A 397 -6.39 -22.98 -24.18
N LEU A 398 -6.90 -23.24 -22.98
CA LEU A 398 -6.95 -22.30 -21.85
C LEU A 398 -6.21 -22.89 -20.63
N VAL A 399 -5.75 -22.05 -19.72
CA VAL A 399 -5.10 -22.51 -18.47
C VAL A 399 -6.18 -22.79 -17.42
N ALA A 400 -6.32 -24.06 -17.03
CA ALA A 400 -7.22 -24.45 -15.95
C ALA A 400 -6.64 -24.03 -14.58
N HIS A 401 -7.53 -23.61 -13.67
CA HIS A 401 -7.17 -23.20 -12.32
C HIS A 401 -8.32 -23.49 -11.34
N ASP A 402 -8.05 -23.35 -10.04
CA ASP A 402 -9.10 -23.45 -9.03
C ASP A 402 -10.00 -22.21 -9.11
N PRO A 403 -11.33 -22.36 -9.27
CA PRO A 403 -12.26 -21.24 -9.42
C PRO A 403 -12.28 -20.26 -8.26
N MET A 404 -11.90 -20.69 -7.05
CA MET A 404 -11.90 -19.86 -5.84
C MET A 404 -10.59 -19.13 -5.60
N TYR A 405 -9.53 -19.43 -6.37
CA TYR A 405 -8.18 -18.90 -6.12
C TYR A 405 -7.83 -17.70 -6.99
N THR A 406 -8.80 -16.86 -7.33
CA THR A 406 -8.55 -15.62 -8.06
C THR A 406 -8.56 -14.43 -7.09
N TRP A 407 -8.29 -13.20 -7.55
CA TRP A 407 -8.42 -12.04 -6.67
C TRP A 407 -9.84 -11.85 -6.10
N MET A 408 -10.87 -12.24 -6.85
CA MET A 408 -12.24 -12.36 -6.36
C MET A 408 -12.48 -13.70 -5.62
N ASP A 409 -11.70 -13.97 -4.59
CA ASP A 409 -11.66 -15.22 -3.79
C ASP A 409 -12.93 -15.58 -2.97
N THR A 410 -14.04 -14.86 -3.15
CA THR A 410 -15.36 -15.23 -2.62
C THR A 410 -16.37 -15.60 -3.70
N VAL A 411 -15.94 -15.59 -4.97
CA VAL A 411 -16.77 -15.88 -6.15
C VAL A 411 -16.08 -16.94 -7.01
N PRO A 412 -16.71 -18.10 -7.25
CA PRO A 412 -16.13 -19.13 -8.11
C PRO A 412 -16.13 -18.68 -9.57
N ARG A 413 -14.97 -18.70 -10.22
CA ARG A 413 -14.78 -18.31 -11.63
C ARG A 413 -13.92 -19.32 -12.38
N GLU A 414 -14.53 -20.23 -13.15
CA GLU A 414 -13.78 -21.16 -14.01
C GLU A 414 -13.25 -20.46 -15.25
N PHE A 415 -11.96 -20.63 -15.52
CA PHE A 415 -11.26 -19.95 -16.62
C PHE A 415 -11.54 -18.44 -16.56
N ALA A 416 -11.14 -17.81 -15.45
CA ALA A 416 -11.30 -16.37 -15.27
C ALA A 416 -10.46 -15.61 -16.30
N ILE A 417 -11.03 -14.56 -16.89
CA ILE A 417 -10.41 -13.81 -18.00
C ILE A 417 -9.06 -13.23 -17.61
N GLU A 418 -8.91 -12.71 -16.39
CA GLU A 418 -7.64 -12.15 -15.94
C GLU A 418 -6.55 -13.22 -15.87
N VAL A 419 -6.88 -14.44 -15.45
CA VAL A 419 -5.92 -15.53 -15.37
C VAL A 419 -5.42 -15.89 -16.77
N GLN A 420 -6.33 -15.95 -17.75
CA GLN A 420 -5.96 -16.26 -19.13
C GLN A 420 -5.09 -15.15 -19.76
N VAL A 421 -5.48 -13.89 -19.58
CA VAL A 421 -4.71 -12.73 -20.07
C VAL A 421 -3.32 -12.73 -19.45
N LEU A 422 -3.23 -12.90 -18.13
CA LEU A 422 -1.97 -12.92 -17.41
C LEU A 422 -1.07 -14.07 -17.89
N TRP A 423 -1.59 -15.29 -18.06
CA TRP A 423 -0.81 -16.41 -18.58
C TRP A 423 -0.33 -16.21 -20.02
N SER A 424 -1.16 -15.64 -20.88
CA SER A 424 -0.77 -15.30 -22.26
C SER A 424 0.43 -14.36 -22.26
N ARG A 425 0.37 -13.28 -21.45
CA ARG A 425 1.51 -12.36 -21.30
C ARG A 425 2.73 -13.03 -20.65
N ALA A 426 2.50 -13.87 -19.65
CA ALA A 426 3.56 -14.54 -18.91
C ALA A 426 4.33 -15.51 -19.81
N PHE A 427 3.64 -16.26 -20.67
CA PHE A 427 4.28 -17.14 -21.64
C PHE A 427 5.08 -16.36 -22.68
N GLU A 428 4.57 -15.23 -23.19
CA GLU A 428 5.34 -14.38 -24.10
C GLU A 428 6.65 -13.90 -23.44
N MET A 429 6.58 -13.35 -22.23
CA MET A 429 7.76 -12.85 -21.51
C MET A 429 8.74 -13.97 -21.15
N ALA A 430 8.23 -15.11 -20.71
CA ALA A 430 9.05 -16.24 -20.34
C ALA A 430 9.73 -16.90 -21.55
N SER A 431 9.14 -16.79 -22.75
CA SER A 431 9.78 -17.25 -24.00
C SER A 431 11.16 -16.64 -24.17
N ASP A 432 11.27 -15.32 -24.00
CA ASP A 432 12.53 -14.59 -24.12
C ASP A 432 13.48 -14.91 -22.95
N LEU A 433 12.98 -14.95 -21.72
CA LEU A 433 13.81 -15.19 -20.52
C LEU A 433 14.40 -16.62 -20.48
N LEU A 434 13.67 -17.61 -21.00
CA LEU A 434 14.03 -19.02 -20.97
C LEU A 434 14.54 -19.54 -22.32
N ASP A 435 14.64 -18.69 -23.34
CA ASP A 435 15.02 -19.08 -24.70
C ASP A 435 14.14 -20.24 -25.24
N ASN A 436 12.83 -20.17 -24.98
CA ASN A 436 11.88 -21.26 -25.31
C ASN A 436 10.72 -20.77 -26.20
N PRO A 437 10.86 -20.85 -27.54
CA PRO A 437 9.88 -20.30 -28.48
C PRO A 437 8.50 -20.98 -28.40
N LYS A 438 8.40 -22.19 -27.85
CA LYS A 438 7.11 -22.85 -27.63
C LYS A 438 6.20 -22.04 -26.70
N LEU A 439 6.78 -21.29 -25.75
CA LEU A 439 5.99 -20.44 -24.86
C LEU A 439 5.36 -19.29 -25.65
N SER A 440 6.07 -18.69 -26.61
CA SER A 440 5.47 -17.70 -27.51
C SER A 440 4.34 -18.31 -28.35
N ASP A 441 4.50 -19.53 -28.87
CA ASP A 441 3.43 -20.19 -29.63
C ASP A 441 2.18 -20.43 -28.79
N GLU A 442 2.34 -20.83 -27.51
CA GLU A 442 1.20 -21.01 -26.60
C GLU A 442 0.60 -19.66 -26.15
N ALA A 443 1.40 -18.61 -26.00
CA ALA A 443 0.90 -17.26 -25.75
C ALA A 443 -0.04 -16.78 -26.86
N ASP A 444 0.35 -16.99 -28.12
CA ASP A 444 -0.43 -16.64 -29.30
C ASP A 444 -1.72 -17.46 -29.39
N ARG A 445 -1.64 -18.78 -29.16
CA ARG A 445 -2.83 -19.65 -29.12
C ARG A 445 -3.80 -19.24 -28.02
N LEU A 446 -3.30 -18.95 -26.82
CA LEU A 446 -4.12 -18.53 -25.70
C LEU A 446 -4.81 -17.19 -26.01
N GLN A 447 -4.10 -16.24 -26.64
CA GLN A 447 -4.70 -14.98 -27.09
C GLN A 447 -5.82 -15.20 -28.13
N VAL A 448 -5.63 -16.11 -29.09
CA VAL A 448 -6.69 -16.48 -30.04
C VAL A 448 -7.90 -17.08 -29.32
N ARG A 449 -7.69 -17.98 -28.36
CA ARG A 449 -8.79 -18.56 -27.56
C ARG A 449 -9.51 -17.51 -26.72
N ILE A 450 -8.79 -16.55 -26.14
CA ILE A 450 -9.40 -15.42 -25.43
C ILE A 450 -10.31 -14.63 -26.36
N GLU A 451 -9.88 -14.37 -27.60
CA GLU A 451 -10.72 -13.68 -28.58
C GLU A 451 -11.94 -14.51 -28.98
N ASP A 452 -11.76 -15.78 -29.32
CA ASP A 452 -12.85 -16.65 -29.82
C ASP A 452 -13.89 -16.99 -28.74
N ASP A 453 -13.45 -17.27 -27.50
CA ASP A 453 -14.32 -17.81 -26.45
C ASP A 453 -14.93 -16.74 -25.55
N TYR A 454 -14.26 -15.60 -25.35
CA TYR A 454 -14.70 -14.58 -24.37
C TYR A 454 -15.33 -13.36 -25.03
N TRP A 455 -14.95 -13.00 -26.26
CA TRP A 455 -15.53 -11.84 -26.92
C TRP A 455 -16.93 -12.17 -27.46
N ASN A 456 -17.98 -11.65 -26.82
CA ASN A 456 -19.36 -11.92 -27.22
C ASN A 456 -19.90 -10.98 -28.32
N GLY A 457 -19.03 -10.15 -28.91
CA GLY A 457 -19.41 -9.09 -29.85
C GLY A 457 -19.48 -7.69 -29.24
N ASP A 458 -19.66 -7.58 -27.92
CA ASP A 458 -19.79 -6.30 -27.20
C ASP A 458 -18.75 -6.11 -26.09
N PHE A 459 -18.46 -7.15 -25.31
CA PHE A 459 -17.45 -7.17 -24.26
C PHE A 459 -16.81 -8.56 -24.11
N TYR A 460 -15.71 -8.63 -23.35
CA TYR A 460 -15.14 -9.91 -22.92
C TYR A 460 -15.87 -10.42 -21.69
N LEU A 461 -16.29 -11.68 -21.69
CA LEU A 461 -16.85 -12.34 -20.50
C LEU A 461 -15.83 -12.32 -19.35
N ASP A 462 -16.31 -12.20 -18.10
CA ASP A 462 -15.46 -12.30 -16.90
C ASP A 462 -14.88 -13.71 -16.71
N SER A 463 -15.66 -14.73 -17.02
CA SER A 463 -15.25 -16.14 -16.98
C SER A 463 -16.14 -16.96 -17.91
N LEU A 464 -15.69 -18.16 -18.30
CA LEU A 464 -16.52 -19.07 -19.11
C LEU A 464 -17.60 -19.75 -18.28
N LYS A 465 -17.37 -19.92 -16.97
CA LYS A 465 -18.42 -20.26 -16.01
C LYS A 465 -18.19 -19.49 -14.72
N GLY A 466 -19.11 -18.61 -14.39
CA GLY A 466 -19.09 -17.83 -13.17
C GLY A 466 -20.44 -17.14 -12.94
N ALA A 467 -20.54 -16.45 -11.81
CA ALA A 467 -21.77 -15.75 -11.43
C ALA A 467 -22.03 -14.49 -12.27
N TYR A 468 -20.99 -13.91 -12.85
CA TYR A 468 -21.06 -12.63 -13.55
C TYR A 468 -20.58 -12.76 -14.99
N ALA A 469 -21.26 -12.07 -15.90
CA ALA A 469 -20.87 -11.93 -17.29
C ALA A 469 -19.87 -10.77 -17.48
N PHE A 470 -20.12 -9.62 -16.84
CA PHE A 470 -19.30 -8.41 -17.01
C PHE A 470 -18.79 -7.85 -15.69
N THR A 471 -17.46 -7.78 -15.57
CA THR A 471 -16.75 -7.22 -14.41
C THR A 471 -15.65 -6.26 -14.89
N CYS A 472 -14.92 -5.65 -13.95
CA CYS A 472 -13.73 -4.89 -14.31
C CYS A 472 -12.62 -5.77 -14.92
N ASN A 473 -12.60 -7.10 -14.67
CA ASN A 473 -11.62 -8.01 -15.26
C ASN A 473 -11.79 -8.13 -16.78
N SER A 474 -13.04 -8.02 -17.26
CA SER A 474 -13.39 -7.96 -18.69
C SER A 474 -12.70 -6.83 -19.46
N LEU A 475 -12.13 -5.84 -18.76
CA LEU A 475 -11.39 -4.73 -19.36
C LEU A 475 -9.91 -5.06 -19.58
N LEU A 476 -9.36 -6.09 -18.92
CA LEU A 476 -7.94 -6.42 -18.99
C LEU A 476 -7.47 -6.77 -20.40
N PRO A 477 -8.20 -7.54 -21.23
CA PRO A 477 -7.78 -7.74 -22.62
C PRO A 477 -7.65 -6.42 -23.40
N LEU A 478 -8.49 -5.43 -23.11
CA LEU A 478 -8.44 -4.11 -23.74
C LEU A 478 -7.25 -3.27 -23.27
N LEU A 479 -6.75 -3.54 -22.07
CA LEU A 479 -5.53 -2.93 -21.56
C LEU A 479 -4.32 -3.64 -22.16
N TYR A 480 -4.25 -4.98 -22.10
CA TYR A 480 -3.04 -5.75 -22.39
C TYR A 480 -2.78 -6.05 -23.87
N TYR A 481 -3.78 -5.94 -24.72
CA TYR A 481 -3.64 -6.20 -26.16
C TYR A 481 -3.97 -4.99 -27.01
N SER A 482 -3.47 -4.99 -28.25
CA SER A 482 -3.83 -3.98 -29.24
C SER A 482 -5.20 -4.29 -29.83
N HIS A 483 -6.08 -3.28 -29.85
CA HIS A 483 -7.45 -3.39 -30.38
C HIS A 483 -7.77 -2.22 -31.30
N SER A 484 -8.75 -2.40 -32.17
CA SER A 484 -9.31 -1.29 -32.94
C SER A 484 -9.96 -0.26 -32.01
N SER A 485 -9.91 1.03 -32.39
CA SER A 485 -10.55 2.10 -31.63
C SER A 485 -12.05 1.84 -31.42
N SER A 486 -12.73 1.19 -32.38
CA SER A 486 -14.13 0.79 -32.25
C SER A 486 -14.36 -0.16 -31.06
N LYS A 487 -13.52 -1.19 -30.93
CA LYS A 487 -13.61 -2.18 -29.85
C LYS A 487 -13.27 -1.56 -28.48
N VAL A 488 -12.23 -0.72 -28.41
CA VAL A 488 -11.89 0.04 -27.20
C VAL A 488 -13.05 0.96 -26.78
N ASN A 489 -13.67 1.66 -27.73
CA ASN A 489 -14.80 2.55 -27.47
C ASN A 489 -16.03 1.80 -26.96
N LYS A 490 -16.28 0.55 -27.40
CA LYS A 490 -17.32 -0.31 -26.80
C LYS A 490 -17.03 -0.59 -25.32
N GLY A 491 -15.80 -0.97 -25.00
CA GLY A 491 -15.38 -1.19 -23.61
C GLY A 491 -15.50 0.05 -22.74
N ILE A 492 -15.07 1.22 -23.24
CA ILE A 492 -15.20 2.50 -22.52
C ILE A 492 -16.68 2.88 -22.31
N LYS A 493 -17.53 2.65 -23.32
CA LYS A 493 -18.98 2.88 -23.18
C LYS A 493 -19.56 2.03 -22.06
N LEU A 494 -19.22 0.75 -22.00
CA LEU A 494 -19.68 -0.17 -20.95
C LEU A 494 -19.12 0.16 -19.58
N LEU A 495 -17.81 0.46 -19.49
CA LEU A 495 -17.16 0.97 -18.27
C LEU A 495 -17.97 2.14 -17.71
N LYS A 496 -18.27 3.15 -18.54
CA LYS A 496 -19.00 4.36 -18.12
C LYS A 496 -20.44 4.06 -17.70
N SER A 497 -21.14 3.19 -18.43
CA SER A 497 -22.55 2.92 -18.15
C SER A 497 -22.78 1.95 -16.99
N GLU A 498 -21.84 1.04 -16.71
CA GLU A 498 -22.07 -0.09 -15.81
C GLU A 498 -21.15 -0.12 -14.59
N LEU A 499 -19.88 0.27 -14.73
CA LEU A 499 -18.86 0.11 -13.67
C LEU A 499 -18.44 1.44 -13.03
N LEU A 500 -18.47 2.55 -13.76
CA LEU A 500 -17.97 3.84 -13.30
C LEU A 500 -18.94 4.51 -12.32
N THR A 501 -18.44 4.95 -11.18
CA THR A 501 -19.13 5.81 -10.20
C THR A 501 -18.59 7.23 -10.28
N ASP A 502 -19.10 8.14 -9.46
CA ASP A 502 -18.63 9.52 -9.43
C ASP A 502 -17.17 9.65 -8.95
N PHE A 503 -16.62 8.64 -8.29
CA PHE A 503 -15.30 8.69 -7.67
C PHE A 503 -14.41 7.45 -7.94
N GLY A 504 -14.90 6.38 -8.54
CA GLY A 504 -14.11 5.17 -8.77
C GLY A 504 -14.81 4.14 -9.64
N VAL A 505 -14.25 2.93 -9.74
CA VAL A 505 -14.74 1.87 -10.62
C VAL A 505 -15.17 0.65 -9.82
N LYS A 506 -16.42 0.22 -9.98
CA LYS A 506 -16.94 -1.02 -9.39
C LYS A 506 -16.27 -2.24 -9.99
N ALA A 507 -16.14 -3.28 -9.17
CA ALA A 507 -15.61 -4.56 -9.61
C ALA A 507 -16.60 -5.35 -10.48
N VAL A 508 -17.91 -5.26 -10.22
CA VAL A 508 -18.97 -5.97 -10.95
C VAL A 508 -19.95 -4.99 -11.57
N SER A 509 -20.54 -5.33 -12.72
CA SER A 509 -21.59 -4.54 -13.36
C SER A 509 -22.72 -4.23 -12.38
N ARG A 510 -23.19 -2.98 -12.36
CA ARG A 510 -24.39 -2.60 -11.59
C ARG A 510 -25.66 -3.33 -12.01
N LYS A 511 -25.69 -3.92 -13.21
CA LYS A 511 -26.84 -4.73 -13.68
C LYS A 511 -26.85 -6.12 -13.05
N GLU A 512 -25.71 -6.58 -12.58
CA GLU A 512 -25.49 -7.92 -12.02
C GLU A 512 -25.22 -7.86 -10.50
N SER A 513 -25.01 -6.67 -9.94
CA SER A 513 -24.70 -6.47 -8.52
C SER A 513 -25.90 -6.76 -7.61
N HIS A 514 -25.62 -7.33 -6.45
CA HIS A 514 -26.61 -7.50 -5.38
C HIS A 514 -26.90 -6.19 -4.63
N THR A 515 -28.02 -6.15 -3.89
CA THR A 515 -28.36 -5.08 -2.94
C THR A 515 -28.73 -5.71 -1.59
N PRO A 516 -27.92 -5.51 -0.52
CA PRO A 516 -26.67 -4.76 -0.48
C PRO A 516 -25.53 -5.44 -1.27
N GLU A 517 -24.55 -4.64 -1.68
CA GLU A 517 -23.38 -5.12 -2.43
C GLU A 517 -22.53 -6.08 -1.59
N THR A 518 -22.12 -7.19 -2.18
CA THR A 518 -21.15 -8.14 -1.60
C THR A 518 -19.72 -7.60 -1.71
N TYR A 519 -18.75 -8.30 -1.10
CA TYR A 519 -17.36 -7.87 -1.03
C TYR A 519 -16.74 -7.56 -2.40
N HIS A 520 -16.85 -8.48 -3.36
CA HIS A 520 -16.27 -8.35 -4.70
C HIS A 520 -17.13 -7.58 -5.69
N GLU A 521 -18.20 -6.90 -5.24
CA GLU A 521 -19.04 -6.02 -6.09
C GLU A 521 -18.75 -4.53 -5.90
N LYS A 522 -17.97 -4.20 -4.87
CA LYS A 522 -17.63 -2.84 -4.44
C LYS A 522 -16.70 -2.10 -5.40
N VAL A 523 -16.44 -0.83 -5.10
CA VAL A 523 -15.36 -0.05 -5.72
C VAL A 523 -14.05 -0.37 -5.02
N TRP A 524 -13.00 -0.68 -5.79
CA TRP A 524 -11.66 -1.00 -5.29
C TRP A 524 -10.62 -0.04 -5.85
N GLY A 525 -9.51 0.13 -5.12
CA GLY A 525 -8.33 0.84 -5.65
C GLY A 525 -7.79 0.19 -6.93
N LEU A 526 -7.71 -1.14 -6.96
CA LEU A 526 -7.25 -1.93 -8.11
C LEU A 526 -8.12 -1.74 -9.35
N THR A 527 -9.44 -1.89 -9.22
CA THR A 527 -10.38 -1.73 -10.33
C THR A 527 -10.46 -0.29 -10.81
N THR A 528 -10.36 0.67 -9.87
CA THR A 528 -10.27 2.09 -10.20
C THR A 528 -9.02 2.39 -11.02
N TYR A 529 -7.87 1.79 -10.70
CA TYR A 529 -6.67 1.91 -11.54
C TYR A 529 -6.90 1.37 -12.96
N TRP A 530 -7.40 0.14 -13.11
CA TRP A 530 -7.63 -0.46 -14.44
C TRP A 530 -8.64 0.33 -15.28
N GLY A 531 -9.80 0.64 -14.71
CA GLY A 531 -10.86 1.36 -15.42
C GLY A 531 -10.45 2.79 -15.77
N LEU A 532 -9.80 3.53 -14.86
CA LEU A 532 -9.36 4.89 -15.16
C LEU A 532 -8.19 4.92 -16.14
N LYS A 533 -7.31 3.92 -16.13
CA LYS A 533 -6.27 3.78 -17.16
C LYS A 533 -6.88 3.57 -18.54
N LEU A 534 -7.88 2.71 -18.66
CA LEU A 534 -8.61 2.51 -19.92
C LEU A 534 -9.32 3.80 -20.35
N LEU A 535 -10.03 4.46 -19.43
CA LEU A 535 -10.74 5.71 -19.71
C LEU A 535 -9.78 6.82 -20.15
N ALA A 536 -8.61 6.92 -19.53
CA ALA A 536 -7.60 7.93 -19.85
C ALA A 536 -7.06 7.80 -21.29
N SER A 537 -7.10 6.60 -21.88
CA SER A 537 -6.65 6.37 -23.26
C SER A 537 -7.51 7.10 -24.32
N ALA A 538 -8.75 7.46 -24.00
CA ALA A 538 -9.65 8.16 -24.91
C ALA A 538 -10.27 9.44 -24.32
N GLU A 539 -10.52 9.48 -23.02
CA GLU A 539 -11.19 10.58 -22.31
C GLU A 539 -10.40 11.02 -21.05
N PRO A 540 -9.15 11.51 -21.18
CA PRO A 540 -8.30 11.86 -20.04
C PRO A 540 -8.93 12.90 -19.10
N GLY A 541 -9.69 13.86 -19.64
CA GLY A 541 -10.41 14.84 -18.84
C GLY A 541 -11.48 14.24 -17.93
N ASN A 542 -12.16 13.17 -18.35
CA ASN A 542 -13.13 12.47 -17.50
C ASN A 542 -12.43 11.56 -16.49
N ALA A 543 -11.36 10.88 -16.90
CA ALA A 543 -10.52 10.12 -15.97
C ALA A 543 -9.95 11.01 -14.84
N LYS A 544 -9.51 12.23 -15.17
CA LYS A 544 -9.03 13.22 -14.18
C LYS A 544 -10.10 13.61 -13.17
N LYS A 545 -11.33 13.87 -13.62
CA LYS A 545 -12.45 14.22 -12.72
C LYS A 545 -12.73 13.11 -11.71
N VAL A 546 -12.73 11.86 -12.16
CA VAL A 546 -12.98 10.71 -11.28
C VAL A 546 -11.81 10.51 -10.33
N LEU A 547 -10.56 10.64 -10.79
CA LEU A 547 -9.39 10.60 -9.89
C LEU A 547 -9.44 11.72 -8.83
N ASP A 548 -9.83 12.94 -9.20
CA ASP A 548 -9.96 14.05 -8.24
C ASP A 548 -11.05 13.79 -7.20
N ALA A 549 -12.13 13.10 -7.57
CA ALA A 549 -13.15 12.65 -6.63
C ALA A 549 -12.63 11.50 -5.74
N TYR A 550 -11.93 10.51 -6.32
CA TYR A 550 -11.28 9.42 -5.58
C TYR A 550 -10.34 9.94 -4.49
N LEU A 551 -9.50 10.92 -4.82
CA LEU A 551 -8.53 11.51 -3.90
C LEU A 551 -9.17 12.20 -2.68
N LYS A 552 -10.45 12.59 -2.75
CA LYS A 552 -11.18 13.14 -1.59
C LYS A 552 -11.44 12.10 -0.50
N HIS A 553 -11.34 10.81 -0.82
CA HIS A 553 -11.44 9.73 0.15
C HIS A 553 -10.12 9.43 0.89
N MET A 554 -8.99 10.00 0.43
CA MET A 554 -7.77 10.01 1.23
C MET A 554 -8.06 10.74 2.55
N ASP A 555 -7.50 10.27 3.66
CA ASP A 555 -7.78 10.79 5.00
C ASP A 555 -9.19 10.45 5.55
N SER A 556 -10.01 9.64 4.85
CA SER A 556 -11.40 9.36 5.26
C SER A 556 -11.54 8.53 6.55
N ARG A 557 -10.65 7.57 6.79
CA ARG A 557 -10.62 6.74 8.01
C ARG A 557 -9.28 6.86 8.74
N ASN A 558 -8.17 6.77 8.01
CA ASN A 558 -6.82 6.94 8.53
C ASN A 558 -6.17 8.15 7.86
N LEU A 559 -5.51 9.01 8.62
CA LEU A 559 -4.79 10.16 8.08
C LEU A 559 -3.62 9.69 7.21
N TYR A 560 -3.56 10.25 6.00
CA TYR A 560 -2.77 9.83 4.85
C TYR A 560 -3.11 8.43 4.32
N GLY A 561 -4.09 7.72 4.91
CA GLY A 561 -4.56 6.45 4.40
C GLY A 561 -5.59 6.58 3.28
N MET A 562 -5.66 5.55 2.45
CA MET A 562 -6.75 5.30 1.52
C MET A 562 -7.39 3.94 1.87
N PRO A 563 -8.72 3.89 2.06
CA PRO A 563 -9.44 2.64 2.30
C PRO A 563 -9.26 1.60 1.18
N GLU A 564 -9.45 0.34 1.54
CA GLU A 564 -9.38 -0.79 0.61
C GLU A 564 -10.53 -0.81 -0.39
N THR A 565 -11.78 -0.68 0.12
CA THR A 565 -13.00 -0.72 -0.69
C THR A 565 -13.96 0.41 -0.32
N PHE A 566 -14.88 0.68 -1.25
CA PHE A 566 -15.97 1.61 -1.04
C PHE A 566 -17.28 1.01 -1.57
N THR A 567 -18.40 1.26 -0.90
CA THR A 567 -19.72 1.07 -1.52
C THR A 567 -19.90 2.06 -2.67
N ALA A 568 -20.89 1.82 -3.55
CA ALA A 568 -21.14 2.72 -4.68
C ALA A 568 -21.44 4.18 -4.29
N ASP A 569 -21.89 4.44 -3.05
CA ASP A 569 -22.17 5.78 -2.52
C ASP A 569 -20.94 6.49 -1.91
N GLY A 570 -19.78 5.81 -1.87
CA GLY A 570 -18.54 6.36 -1.32
C GLY A 570 -18.28 6.04 0.15
N THR A 571 -19.10 5.21 0.78
CA THR A 571 -18.84 4.75 2.16
C THR A 571 -17.60 3.86 2.19
N PRO A 572 -16.54 4.23 2.94
CA PRO A 572 -15.31 3.46 3.02
C PRO A 572 -15.51 2.19 3.85
N LEU A 573 -14.90 1.08 3.43
CA LEU A 573 -14.95 -0.24 4.08
C LEU A 573 -13.58 -0.93 4.02
N GLY A 574 -13.43 -2.05 4.74
CA GLY A 574 -12.19 -2.83 4.75
C GLY A 574 -11.04 -2.10 5.44
N ALA A 575 -9.80 -2.47 5.07
CA ALA A 575 -8.61 -1.88 5.66
C ALA A 575 -8.61 -0.35 5.46
N SER A 576 -8.28 0.40 6.51
CA SER A 576 -8.32 1.87 6.50
C SER A 576 -7.15 2.50 5.73
N HIS A 577 -6.11 1.72 5.46
CA HIS A 577 -4.89 2.15 4.82
C HIS A 577 -4.32 1.00 3.97
N GLN A 578 -4.75 0.91 2.71
CA GLN A 578 -4.44 -0.19 1.79
C GLN A 578 -3.43 0.21 0.71
N LEU A 579 -2.43 -0.64 0.47
CA LEU A 579 -1.31 -0.34 -0.43
C LEU A 579 -1.78 -0.11 -1.87
N TRP A 580 -2.58 -1.01 -2.44
CA TRP A 580 -3.03 -0.86 -3.83
C TRP A 580 -3.99 0.32 -4.06
N SER A 581 -4.54 0.88 -3.00
CA SER A 581 -5.46 2.01 -3.10
C SER A 581 -4.71 3.34 -3.19
N VAL A 582 -3.45 3.38 -2.74
CA VAL A 582 -2.61 4.57 -2.72
C VAL A 582 -1.46 4.50 -3.73
N ALA A 583 -0.84 3.32 -3.89
CA ALA A 583 0.41 3.23 -4.63
C ALA A 583 0.21 3.39 -6.15
N PHE A 584 -0.99 3.19 -6.71
CA PHE A 584 -1.26 3.42 -8.15
C PHE A 584 -1.41 4.90 -8.52
N ILE A 585 -1.62 5.78 -7.54
CA ILE A 585 -1.93 7.20 -7.79
C ILE A 585 -0.89 7.88 -8.70
N PRO A 586 0.43 7.75 -8.48
CA PRO A 586 1.42 8.42 -9.33
C PRO A 586 1.36 7.94 -10.78
N LEU A 587 1.30 6.62 -10.99
CA LEU A 587 1.25 6.04 -12.34
C LEU A 587 -0.04 6.41 -13.08
N LEU A 588 -1.18 6.44 -12.38
CA LEU A 588 -2.44 6.88 -12.96
C LEU A 588 -2.43 8.37 -13.30
N TRP A 589 -1.80 9.19 -12.47
CA TRP A 589 -1.65 10.62 -12.72
C TRP A 589 -0.86 10.86 -14.02
N ASP A 590 0.25 10.17 -14.21
CA ASP A 590 1.05 10.29 -15.44
C ASP A 590 0.27 9.80 -16.67
N ALA A 591 -0.44 8.66 -16.56
CA ALA A 591 -1.28 8.15 -17.64
C ALA A 591 -2.37 9.15 -18.07
N ILE A 592 -3.03 9.81 -17.11
CA ILE A 592 -4.07 10.82 -17.37
C ILE A 592 -3.48 12.07 -18.05
N ASN A 593 -2.25 12.45 -17.72
CA ASN A 593 -1.59 13.61 -18.31
C ASN A 593 -0.89 13.31 -19.64
N GLY A 594 -1.07 12.10 -20.20
CA GLY A 594 -0.41 11.68 -21.44
C GLY A 594 1.11 11.63 -21.32
N LEU A 595 1.62 11.56 -20.10
CA LEU A 595 3.04 11.35 -19.84
C LEU A 595 3.26 9.86 -19.98
N ASP A 596 3.59 9.50 -21.21
CA ASP A 596 3.90 8.13 -21.60
C ASP A 596 5.12 7.67 -20.79
N VAL A 597 4.86 7.03 -19.65
CA VAL A 597 5.83 6.17 -18.96
C VAL A 597 5.94 4.86 -19.74
N GLY A 598 6.21 5.01 -21.04
CA GLY A 598 6.00 3.98 -22.05
C GLY A 598 6.91 2.79 -21.82
N ASN A 599 6.35 1.60 -21.97
CA ASN A 599 6.99 0.30 -22.19
C ASN A 599 8.06 -0.21 -21.21
N THR A 600 8.61 0.60 -20.30
CA THR A 600 9.63 0.18 -19.32
C THR A 600 9.09 -0.03 -17.91
N ILE A 601 7.95 0.59 -17.56
CA ILE A 601 7.42 0.53 -16.18
C ILE A 601 6.00 -0.03 -16.12
N THR A 602 5.16 0.23 -17.11
CA THR A 602 3.95 -0.58 -17.30
C THR A 602 4.35 -1.97 -17.76
N MET A 603 3.79 -3.04 -17.16
CA MET A 603 3.91 -4.40 -17.71
C MET A 603 3.81 -4.32 -19.23
N PRO A 604 4.85 -4.73 -19.97
CA PRO A 604 5.13 -4.22 -21.31
C PRO A 604 3.93 -4.42 -22.24
N PHE A 605 3.42 -3.28 -22.72
CA PHE A 605 2.58 -3.20 -23.90
C PHE A 605 3.50 -3.35 -25.11
N VAL A 606 3.77 -4.59 -25.51
CA VAL A 606 4.37 -4.80 -26.82
C VAL A 606 3.26 -4.62 -27.84
N GLN A 607 3.25 -3.48 -28.54
CA GLN A 607 2.58 -3.34 -29.83
C GLN A 607 3.22 -4.35 -30.79
N LYS A 608 2.62 -5.53 -30.93
CA LYS A 608 2.83 -6.38 -32.10
C LYS A 608 1.72 -6.06 -33.09
N ASP A 609 2.08 -5.45 -34.21
CA ASP A 609 1.26 -5.44 -35.41
C ASP A 609 0.94 -6.89 -35.78
N TYR A 610 -0.28 -7.32 -35.50
CA TYR A 610 -0.77 -8.63 -35.90
C TYR A 610 -0.89 -8.67 -37.43
N ARG A 611 0.06 -9.34 -38.10
CA ARG A 611 -0.12 -9.76 -39.50
C ARG A 611 -1.02 -10.98 -39.53
N VAL A 612 -2.30 -10.76 -39.74
CA VAL A 612 -3.26 -11.83 -40.06
C VAL A 612 -3.10 -12.21 -41.52
N GLY A 613 -2.67 -13.46 -41.78
CA GLY A 613 -2.97 -14.18 -43.01
C GLY A 613 -2.00 -13.99 -44.20
N ARG A 614 -1.51 -15.12 -44.72
CA ARG A 614 -0.80 -15.25 -46.00
C ARG A 614 -1.65 -14.71 -47.17
N TRP A 615 -1.39 -13.50 -47.63
CA TRP A 615 -1.58 -13.12 -49.04
C TRP A 615 -0.51 -12.10 -49.44
N THR A 616 0.47 -12.56 -50.20
CA THR A 616 1.46 -11.71 -50.87
C THR A 616 0.77 -10.99 -52.04
N LEU A 617 0.29 -9.77 -51.83
CA LEU A 617 -0.02 -8.86 -52.91
C LEU A 617 1.28 -8.13 -53.28
N LYS A 618 1.93 -8.60 -54.34
CA LYS A 618 2.95 -7.82 -55.07
C LYS A 618 2.27 -6.56 -55.59
N MET A 619 2.54 -5.42 -54.98
CA MET A 619 2.45 -4.14 -55.70
C MET A 619 3.86 -3.73 -56.09
N GLU A 620 4.18 -4.00 -57.36
CA GLU A 620 5.22 -3.26 -58.08
C GLU A 620 4.82 -1.79 -58.10
N ARG A 621 5.81 -0.90 -57.95
CA ARG A 621 5.62 0.55 -58.00
C ARG A 621 4.94 0.96 -59.32
N ARG A 622 3.65 1.28 -59.26
CA ARG A 622 3.03 2.51 -59.76
C ARG A 622 1.61 2.64 -59.25
#